data_AF-A0AA38AHG1-F1
#
_entry.id   AF-A0AA38AHG1-F1
#
_cell.length_a   1.000
_cell.length_b   1.000
_cell.length_c   1.000
_cell.angle_alpha   90.00
_cell.angle_beta   90.00
_cell.angle_gamma   90.00
#
_symmetry.space_group_name_H-M   'P 1'
#
loop_
_entity.id
_entity.type
_entity.pdbx_description
1 polymer ?
#
loop_
_entity_poly.entity_id
_entity_poly.type
_entity_poly.pdbx_seq_one_letter_code
_entity_poly.pdbx_strand_id
1 'polypeptide(L)'
;MMTAAYDELTRWGLERFDVPTMCSRHKIDASLITKYWGDGSRLALEALLYWSNDVLTAPDTGSLRTDLQALATMVAQQVNDTVGRGLLRAMVVDDRAAFADDTRMVFWMRRFASIRAVFDRAAARGELREGVDTIAAMQLVLAPINVRALYTREPIAEHYCAAIADLVWHAIAKR
;
A
#
# COMPACT_ATOMS: atom_id res chain seq x y z
N MET A 1 -1.03 16.62 13.10
CA MET A 1 -0.03 16.58 12.00
C MET A 1 -0.41 15.57 10.91
N MET A 2 -0.60 14.29 11.25
CA MET A 2 -0.92 13.24 10.25
C MET A 2 -2.17 13.51 9.42
N THR A 3 -3.22 14.11 10.00
CA THR A 3 -4.41 14.52 9.24
C THR A 3 -4.12 15.63 8.23
N ALA A 4 -3.29 16.61 8.59
CA ALA A 4 -2.90 17.70 7.70
C ALA A 4 -2.03 17.21 6.55
N ALA A 5 -1.07 16.32 6.85
CA ALA A 5 -0.25 15.66 5.83
C ALA A 5 -1.10 14.77 4.91
N TYR A 6 -2.08 14.05 5.44
CA TYR A 6 -3.02 13.28 4.63
C TYR A 6 -3.87 14.16 3.69
N ASP A 7 -4.41 15.28 4.17
CA ASP A 7 -5.15 16.23 3.33
C ASP A 7 -4.27 16.77 2.20
N GLU A 8 -3.02 17.15 2.49
CA GLU A 8 -2.08 17.63 1.47
C GLU A 8 -1.73 16.53 0.45
N LEU A 9 -1.43 15.32 0.90
CA LEU A 9 -1.13 14.16 0.05
C LEU A 9 -2.29 13.81 -0.88
N THR A 10 -3.50 13.70 -0.36
CA THR A 10 -4.65 13.28 -1.16
C THR A 10 -5.16 14.37 -2.11
N ARG A 11 -4.84 15.63 -1.81
CA ARG A 11 -5.17 16.76 -2.67
C ARG A 11 -4.20 16.94 -3.83
N TRP A 12 -2.90 16.78 -3.59
CA TRP A 12 -1.87 17.17 -4.55
C TRP A 12 -0.97 16.02 -5.02
N GLY A 13 -1.06 14.86 -4.38
CA GLY A 13 -0.14 13.75 -4.58
C GLY A 13 1.17 13.97 -3.84
N LEU A 14 1.99 12.93 -3.79
CA LEU A 14 3.31 12.99 -3.16
C LEU A 14 4.22 13.98 -3.89
N GLU A 15 4.10 14.07 -5.20
CA GLU A 15 4.87 14.92 -6.10
C GLU A 15 4.66 16.41 -5.88
N ARG A 16 3.60 16.84 -5.21
CA ARG A 16 3.34 18.27 -4.98
C ARG A 16 3.06 18.55 -3.51
N PHE A 17 3.53 17.67 -2.63
CA PHE A 17 3.40 17.83 -1.19
C PHE A 17 4.22 19.04 -0.72
N ASP A 18 3.55 20.08 -0.23
CA ASP A 18 4.20 21.31 0.19
C ASP A 18 3.94 21.62 1.67
N VAL A 19 5.00 21.57 2.47
CA VAL A 19 4.94 21.81 3.92
C VAL A 19 4.44 23.22 4.27
N PRO A 20 4.99 24.32 3.70
CA PRO A 20 4.50 25.67 3.99
C PRO A 20 3.01 25.84 3.67
N THR A 21 2.54 25.36 2.52
CA THR A 21 1.14 25.44 2.12
C THR A 21 0.24 24.61 3.03
N MET A 22 0.64 23.39 3.38
CA MET A 22 -0.04 22.55 4.36
C MET A 22 -0.15 23.27 5.72
N CYS A 23 0.97 23.79 6.25
CA CYS A 23 1.04 24.49 7.52
C CYS A 23 0.14 25.73 7.55
N SER A 24 0.17 26.54 6.49
CA SER A 24 -0.70 27.71 6.34
C SER A 24 -2.18 27.32 6.38
N ARG A 25 -2.58 26.30 5.62
CA ARG A 25 -3.98 25.85 5.54
C ARG A 25 -4.50 25.30 6.87
N HIS A 26 -3.67 24.55 7.58
CA HIS A 26 -4.03 23.89 8.84
C HIS A 26 -3.70 24.71 10.08
N LYS A 27 -3.18 25.94 9.92
CA LYS A 27 -2.76 26.85 11.01
C LYS A 27 -1.74 26.18 11.95
N ILE A 28 -0.76 25.49 11.36
CA ILE A 28 0.32 24.79 12.07
C ILE A 28 1.60 25.59 11.92
N ASP A 29 2.36 25.74 13.01
CA ASP A 29 3.70 26.33 12.96
C ASP A 29 4.67 25.40 12.20
N ALA A 30 5.26 25.91 11.11
CA ALA A 30 6.21 25.18 10.28
C ALA A 30 7.48 24.75 11.05
N SER A 31 7.84 25.46 12.14
CA SER A 31 8.97 25.10 12.99
C SER A 31 8.84 23.71 13.62
N LEU A 32 7.60 23.25 13.84
CA LEU A 32 7.31 21.91 14.33
C LEU A 32 7.68 20.84 13.30
N ILE A 33 7.54 21.12 12.01
CA ILE A 33 7.88 20.14 10.96
C ILE A 33 9.38 19.90 10.95
N THR A 34 10.16 20.98 10.92
CA THR A 34 11.62 20.91 10.98
C THR A 34 12.09 20.24 12.27
N LYS A 35 11.46 20.52 13.41
CA LYS A 35 11.84 19.94 14.71
C LYS A 35 11.64 18.43 14.78
N TYR A 36 10.51 17.90 14.29
CA TYR A 36 10.15 16.48 14.49
C TYR A 36 10.49 15.60 13.28
N TRP A 37 10.40 16.14 12.06
CA TRP A 37 10.62 15.38 10.82
C TRP A 37 11.87 15.84 10.06
N GLY A 38 12.37 17.05 10.29
CA GLY A 38 13.50 17.61 9.55
C GLY A 38 13.11 18.07 8.15
N ASP A 39 12.47 17.19 7.37
CA ASP A 39 12.01 17.46 6.00
C ASP A 39 10.57 16.99 5.73
N GLY A 40 9.99 17.47 4.64
CA GLY A 40 8.63 17.13 4.20
C GLY A 40 8.49 15.70 3.70
N SER A 41 9.53 15.09 3.14
CA SER A 41 9.52 13.70 2.66
C SER A 41 9.30 12.71 3.80
N ARG A 42 9.94 12.94 4.94
CA ARG A 42 9.80 12.12 6.15
C ARG A 42 8.42 12.28 6.76
N LEU A 43 7.86 13.49 6.77
CA LEU A 43 6.47 13.71 7.18
C LEU A 43 5.48 12.99 6.26
N ALA A 44 5.68 13.08 4.94
CA ALA A 44 4.85 12.41 3.96
C ALA A 44 4.94 10.88 4.10
N LEU A 45 6.15 10.33 4.26
CA LEU A 45 6.36 8.90 4.51
C LEU A 45 5.67 8.45 5.80
N GLU A 46 5.80 9.22 6.88
CA GLU A 46 5.15 8.89 8.15
C GLU A 46 3.63 8.93 8.03
N ALA A 47 3.06 9.92 7.32
CA ALA A 47 1.62 9.98 7.07
C ALA A 47 1.15 8.79 6.23
N LEU A 48 1.87 8.44 5.16
CA LEU A 48 1.59 7.26 4.35
C LEU A 48 1.59 5.99 5.19
N LEU A 49 2.61 5.82 6.04
CA LEU A 49 2.73 4.66 6.93
C LEU A 49 1.63 4.65 7.98
N TYR A 50 1.37 5.76 8.66
CA TYR A 50 0.35 5.90 9.72
C TYR A 50 -1.03 5.48 9.23
N TRP A 51 -1.46 5.99 8.08
CA TRP A 51 -2.77 5.67 7.51
C TRP A 51 -2.80 4.35 6.74
N SER A 52 -1.64 3.74 6.49
CA SER A 52 -1.54 2.37 5.96
C SER A 52 -1.40 1.29 7.05
N ASN A 53 -1.01 1.69 8.26
CA ASN A 53 -0.50 0.81 9.32
C ASN A 53 -1.56 -0.10 9.91
N ASP A 54 -2.84 0.28 9.83
CA ASP A 54 -3.95 -0.54 10.35
C ASP A 54 -4.25 -1.79 9.50
N VAL A 55 -3.64 -1.95 8.31
CA VAL A 55 -4.29 -2.77 7.28
C VAL A 55 -3.48 -3.97 6.77
N LEU A 56 -2.21 -4.20 7.13
CA LEU A 56 -1.43 -5.27 6.46
C LEU A 56 -0.61 -6.15 7.41
N THR A 57 -1.22 -6.70 8.46
CA THR A 57 -0.65 -7.88 9.12
C THR A 57 -0.76 -9.07 8.17
N ALA A 58 0.36 -9.70 7.80
CA ALA A 58 0.35 -10.84 6.89
C ALA A 58 -0.54 -11.97 7.40
N PRO A 59 -1.60 -12.36 6.65
CA PRO A 59 -2.49 -13.45 7.04
C PRO A 59 -1.73 -14.75 7.29
N ASP A 60 -2.03 -15.42 8.40
CA ASP A 60 -1.47 -16.72 8.75
C ASP A 60 -2.59 -17.69 9.18
N THR A 61 -3.31 -18.16 8.18
CA THR A 61 -4.44 -19.08 8.32
C THR A 61 -4.01 -20.55 8.24
N GLY A 62 -2.73 -20.81 7.99
CA GLY A 62 -2.15 -22.15 7.91
C GLY A 62 -2.13 -22.77 6.51
N SER A 63 -2.62 -22.10 5.47
CA SER A 63 -2.48 -22.56 4.08
C SER A 63 -2.36 -21.39 3.11
N LEU A 64 -1.56 -21.56 2.05
CA LEU A 64 -1.37 -20.54 1.00
C LEU A 64 -2.69 -20.10 0.40
N ARG A 65 -3.64 -21.04 0.18
CA ARG A 65 -4.91 -20.72 -0.47
C ARG A 65 -5.73 -19.75 0.36
N THR A 66 -5.89 -20.04 1.64
CA THR A 66 -6.64 -19.18 2.58
C THR A 66 -5.88 -17.90 2.91
N ASP A 67 -4.54 -17.93 2.94
CA ASP A 67 -3.71 -16.74 3.11
C ASP A 67 -3.84 -15.77 1.92
N LEU A 68 -3.85 -16.28 0.68
CA LEU A 68 -4.06 -15.47 -0.54
C LEU A 68 -5.46 -14.83 -0.56
N GLN A 69 -6.48 -15.58 -0.14
CA GLN A 69 -7.85 -15.05 -0.06
C GLN A 69 -7.97 -13.96 1.00
N ALA A 70 -7.40 -14.17 2.19
CA ALA A 70 -7.35 -13.16 3.24
C ALA A 70 -6.56 -11.92 2.79
N LEU A 71 -5.44 -12.11 2.09
CA LEU A 71 -4.64 -11.02 1.55
C LEU A 71 -5.41 -10.20 0.50
N ALA A 72 -6.09 -10.85 -0.44
CA ALA A 72 -6.90 -10.16 -1.45
C ALA A 72 -8.05 -9.36 -0.81
N THR A 73 -8.74 -9.93 0.18
CA THR A 73 -9.80 -9.25 0.94
C THR A 73 -9.26 -8.05 1.70
N MET A 74 -8.12 -8.20 2.37
CA MET A 74 -7.48 -7.14 3.14
C MET A 74 -7.06 -5.96 2.27
N VAL A 75 -6.48 -6.22 1.08
CA VAL A 75 -6.15 -5.16 0.11
C VAL A 75 -7.42 -4.49 -0.41
N ALA A 76 -8.49 -5.25 -0.70
CA ALA A 76 -9.75 -4.69 -1.13
C ALA A 76 -10.41 -3.81 -0.08
N GLN A 77 -10.40 -4.21 1.20
CA GLN A 77 -10.86 -3.39 2.32
C GLN A 77 -10.09 -2.07 2.37
N GLN A 78 -8.77 -2.11 2.21
CA GLN A 78 -7.93 -0.92 2.18
C GLN A 78 -8.37 0.06 1.09
N VAL A 79 -8.57 -0.42 -0.13
CA VAL A 79 -8.89 0.46 -1.28
C VAL A 79 -10.39 0.74 -1.41
N ASN A 80 -11.25 0.08 -0.64
CA ASN A 80 -12.66 0.42 -0.51
C ASN A 80 -12.90 1.53 0.52
N ASP A 81 -12.01 1.65 1.50
CA ASP A 81 -11.97 2.80 2.38
C ASP A 81 -11.53 4.07 1.65
N THR A 82 -12.13 5.21 2.01
CA THR A 82 -11.88 6.50 1.35
C THR A 82 -10.46 6.99 1.61
N VAL A 83 -9.94 6.79 2.82
CA VAL A 83 -8.56 7.15 3.19
C VAL A 83 -7.57 6.30 2.41
N GLY A 84 -7.74 4.98 2.45
CA GLY A 84 -6.85 4.06 1.73
C GLY A 84 -6.85 4.26 0.22
N ARG A 85 -8.02 4.51 -0.40
CA ARG A 85 -8.10 4.83 -1.85
C ARG A 85 -7.46 6.18 -2.18
N GLY A 86 -7.64 7.18 -1.33
CA GLY A 86 -7.00 8.50 -1.48
C GLY A 86 -5.47 8.39 -1.49
N LEU A 87 -4.92 7.62 -0.55
CA LEU A 87 -3.48 7.37 -0.47
C LEU A 87 -2.94 6.59 -1.66
N LEU A 88 -3.67 5.57 -2.13
CA LEU A 88 -3.29 4.83 -3.34
C LEU A 88 -3.12 5.77 -4.53
N ARG A 89 -4.05 6.73 -4.70
CA ARG A 89 -4.01 7.73 -5.78
C ARG A 89 -2.90 8.76 -5.58
N ALA A 90 -2.67 9.20 -4.34
CA ALA A 90 -1.57 10.10 -3.99
C ALA A 90 -0.18 9.50 -4.29
N MET A 91 -0.11 8.17 -4.40
CA MET A 91 1.05 7.36 -4.71
C MET A 91 1.12 6.93 -6.18
N VAL A 92 0.42 7.58 -7.12
CA VAL A 92 0.63 7.39 -8.57
C VAL A 92 1.63 8.43 -9.07
N VAL A 93 2.65 8.00 -9.84
CA VAL A 93 3.75 8.89 -10.27
C VAL A 93 3.22 9.99 -11.19
N ASP A 94 3.67 11.22 -10.97
CA ASP A 94 3.46 12.40 -11.83
C ASP A 94 4.84 12.95 -12.26
N ASP A 95 4.92 13.54 -13.45
CA ASP A 95 6.18 14.06 -14.04
C ASP A 95 6.72 15.31 -13.31
N ARG A 96 6.09 15.74 -12.21
CA ARG A 96 6.37 16.99 -11.49
C ARG A 96 6.78 16.75 -10.04
N ALA A 97 7.87 16.03 -9.81
CA ALA A 97 8.29 15.63 -8.47
C ALA A 97 8.73 16.81 -7.57
N ALA A 98 8.14 16.92 -6.37
CA ALA A 98 8.55 17.81 -5.28
C ALA A 98 9.74 17.26 -4.48
N PHE A 99 10.01 15.96 -4.56
CA PHE A 99 11.08 15.30 -3.82
C PHE A 99 12.09 14.65 -4.78
N ALA A 100 13.38 14.77 -4.45
CA ALA A 100 14.41 13.90 -5.01
C ALA A 100 14.19 12.49 -4.44
N ASP A 101 13.90 11.56 -5.34
CA ASP A 101 13.23 10.27 -5.18
C ASP A 101 13.67 9.36 -3.99
N ASP A 102 12.68 8.65 -3.40
CA ASP A 102 12.80 7.35 -2.68
C ASP A 102 11.59 7.06 -1.78
N THR A 103 10.82 8.07 -1.34
CA THR A 103 9.70 7.89 -0.39
C THR A 103 8.71 6.80 -0.83
N ARG A 104 8.40 6.76 -2.13
CA ARG A 104 7.54 5.73 -2.73
C ARG A 104 8.15 4.35 -2.57
N MET A 105 9.43 4.21 -2.91
CA MET A 105 10.16 2.96 -2.81
C MET A 105 10.27 2.50 -1.35
N VAL A 106 10.60 3.41 -0.42
CA VAL A 106 10.69 3.10 1.02
C VAL A 106 9.34 2.65 1.57
N PHE A 107 8.25 3.33 1.22
CA PHE A 107 6.90 2.91 1.56
C PHE A 107 6.58 1.53 0.98
N TRP A 108 6.90 1.31 -0.30
CA TRP A 108 6.66 0.05 -0.98
C TRP A 108 7.44 -1.11 -0.34
N MET A 109 8.73 -0.90 -0.01
CA MET A 109 9.58 -1.88 0.67
C MET A 109 9.06 -2.23 2.07
N ARG A 110 8.61 -1.24 2.85
CA ARG A 110 8.02 -1.50 4.18
C ARG A 110 6.73 -2.31 4.08
N ARG A 111 5.87 -1.95 3.13
CA ARG A 111 4.62 -2.67 2.86
C ARG A 111 4.89 -4.10 2.37
N PHE A 112 5.89 -4.26 1.50
CA PHE A 112 6.33 -5.55 0.99
C PHE A 112 6.82 -6.45 2.12
N ALA A 113 7.68 -5.93 3.00
CA ALA A 113 8.23 -6.69 4.12
C ALA A 113 7.13 -7.30 5.00
N SER A 114 6.04 -6.59 5.22
CA SER A 114 4.90 -7.10 5.98
C SER A 114 4.19 -8.26 5.28
N ILE A 115 3.93 -8.17 3.97
CA ILE A 115 3.15 -9.17 3.22
C ILE A 115 4.00 -10.38 2.82
N ARG A 116 5.31 -10.19 2.62
CA ARG A 116 6.25 -11.25 2.22
C ARG A 116 6.16 -12.50 3.09
N ALA A 117 5.87 -12.32 4.38
CA ALA A 117 5.72 -13.41 5.34
C ALA A 117 4.66 -14.46 4.93
N VAL A 118 3.63 -14.08 4.16
CA VAL A 118 2.65 -15.04 3.60
C VAL A 118 3.35 -16.07 2.70
N PHE A 119 4.17 -15.58 1.77
CA PHE A 119 4.86 -16.41 0.79
C PHE A 119 6.02 -17.18 1.42
N ASP A 120 6.76 -16.56 2.34
CA ASP A 120 7.85 -17.23 3.05
C ASP A 120 7.32 -18.42 3.89
N ARG A 121 6.17 -18.26 4.57
CA ARG A 121 5.52 -19.36 5.30
C ARG A 121 5.02 -20.46 4.37
N ALA A 122 4.38 -20.10 3.26
CA ALA A 122 3.94 -21.09 2.26
C ALA A 122 5.13 -21.88 1.67
N ALA A 123 6.27 -21.21 1.44
CA ALA A 123 7.51 -21.87 1.02
C ALA A 123 8.01 -22.87 2.06
N ALA A 124 8.02 -22.47 3.35
CA ALA A 124 8.43 -23.34 4.46
C ALA A 124 7.51 -24.57 4.61
N ARG A 125 6.22 -24.43 4.29
CA ARG A 125 5.26 -25.54 4.23
C ARG A 125 5.38 -26.41 2.98
N GLY A 126 6.20 -26.03 2.01
CA GLY A 126 6.34 -26.74 0.73
C GLY A 126 5.15 -26.56 -0.22
N GLU A 127 4.36 -25.50 -0.04
CA GLU A 127 3.14 -25.23 -0.81
C GLU A 127 3.40 -24.47 -2.12
N LEU A 128 4.59 -23.85 -2.27
CA LEU A 128 4.99 -23.16 -3.48
C LEU A 128 5.69 -24.10 -4.46
N ARG A 129 5.41 -23.94 -5.75
CA ARG A 129 6.19 -24.61 -6.81
C ARG A 129 7.61 -24.03 -6.87
N GLU A 130 8.53 -24.79 -7.45
CA GLU A 130 9.91 -24.35 -7.63
C GLU A 130 10.00 -23.12 -8.56
N GLY A 131 10.95 -22.22 -8.26
CA GLY A 131 11.24 -21.03 -9.06
C GLY A 131 10.19 -19.91 -8.97
N VAL A 132 9.32 -19.89 -7.96
CA VAL A 132 8.41 -18.77 -7.72
C VAL A 132 9.19 -17.55 -7.21
N ASP A 133 9.14 -16.46 -7.97
CA ASP A 133 9.52 -15.13 -7.47
C ASP A 133 8.38 -14.59 -6.57
N THR A 134 8.68 -14.37 -5.29
CA THR A 134 7.70 -13.93 -4.30
C THR A 134 7.25 -12.47 -4.49
N ILE A 135 8.09 -11.63 -5.11
CA ILE A 135 7.71 -10.26 -5.48
C ILE A 135 6.66 -10.31 -6.57
N ALA A 136 6.90 -11.10 -7.63
CA ALA A 136 5.94 -11.28 -8.70
C ALA A 136 4.63 -11.90 -8.19
N ALA A 137 4.72 -12.95 -7.36
CA ALA A 137 3.55 -13.60 -6.76
C ALA A 137 2.69 -12.63 -5.95
N MET A 138 3.31 -11.76 -5.15
CA MET A 138 2.60 -10.71 -4.43
C MET A 138 1.95 -9.69 -5.38
N GLN A 139 2.68 -9.23 -6.40
CA GLN A 139 2.15 -8.28 -7.38
C GLN A 139 0.92 -8.83 -8.12
N LEU A 140 0.87 -10.13 -8.40
CA LEU A 140 -0.31 -10.77 -9.01
C LEU A 140 -1.57 -10.64 -8.14
N VAL A 141 -1.45 -10.56 -6.81
CA VAL A 141 -2.58 -10.33 -5.90
C VAL A 141 -2.92 -8.84 -5.83
N LEU A 142 -1.91 -7.99 -5.61
CA LEU A 142 -2.11 -6.57 -5.29
C LEU A 142 -2.48 -5.73 -6.52
N ALA A 143 -1.82 -5.96 -7.66
CA ALA A 143 -1.97 -5.14 -8.85
C ALA A 143 -3.41 -5.11 -9.41
N PRO A 144 -4.11 -6.24 -9.64
CA PRO A 144 -5.46 -6.19 -10.21
C PRO A 144 -6.48 -5.49 -9.31
N ILE A 145 -6.29 -5.54 -7.99
CA ILE A 145 -7.15 -4.85 -7.03
C ILE A 145 -6.86 -3.34 -7.03
N ASN A 146 -5.57 -2.97 -6.95
CA ASN A 146 -5.14 -1.57 -6.99
C ASN A 146 -5.50 -0.89 -8.31
N VAL A 147 -5.28 -1.55 -9.45
CA VAL A 147 -5.63 -1.02 -10.78
C VAL A 147 -7.13 -0.75 -10.86
N ARG A 148 -7.98 -1.70 -10.45
CA ARG A 148 -9.44 -1.49 -10.47
C ARG A 148 -9.85 -0.32 -9.57
N ALA A 149 -9.24 -0.16 -8.40
CA ALA A 149 -9.52 0.96 -7.49
C ALA A 149 -9.01 2.32 -8.00
N LEU A 150 -7.92 2.33 -8.77
CA LEU A 150 -7.40 3.53 -9.42
C LEU A 150 -8.35 4.05 -10.50
N TYR A 151 -8.81 3.17 -11.38
CA TYR A 151 -9.58 3.55 -12.57
C TYR A 151 -11.10 3.62 -12.35
N THR A 152 -11.61 3.08 -11.25
CA THR A 152 -13.05 3.09 -10.95
C THR A 152 -13.35 3.76 -9.61
N ARG A 153 -14.62 4.12 -9.40
CA ARG A 153 -15.16 4.51 -8.09
C ARG A 153 -15.92 3.37 -7.40
N GLU A 154 -16.05 2.23 -8.07
CA GLU A 154 -16.77 1.08 -7.53
C GLU A 154 -15.97 0.44 -6.38
N PRO A 155 -16.67 -0.05 -5.35
CA PRO A 155 -16.07 -0.95 -4.39
C PRO A 155 -15.59 -2.23 -5.07
N ILE A 156 -14.44 -2.73 -4.65
CA ILE A 156 -13.95 -4.05 -5.00
C ILE A 156 -14.82 -5.07 -4.27
N ALA A 157 -15.55 -5.89 -5.05
CA ALA A 157 -16.44 -6.90 -4.51
C ALA A 157 -15.69 -8.17 -4.07
N GLU A 158 -16.24 -8.87 -3.09
CA GLU A 158 -15.63 -10.09 -2.52
C GLU A 158 -15.38 -11.19 -3.56
N HIS A 159 -16.31 -11.37 -4.52
CA HIS A 159 -16.14 -12.37 -5.59
C HIS A 159 -14.93 -12.06 -6.48
N TYR A 160 -14.56 -10.78 -6.65
CA TYR A 160 -13.36 -10.39 -7.39
C TYR A 160 -12.10 -10.74 -6.60
N CYS A 161 -12.08 -10.51 -5.29
CA CYS A 161 -10.98 -10.93 -4.42
C CYS A 161 -10.76 -12.45 -4.48
N ALA A 162 -11.85 -13.22 -4.39
CA ALA A 162 -11.80 -14.68 -4.49
C ALA A 162 -11.25 -15.14 -5.86
N ALA A 163 -11.70 -14.52 -6.95
CA ALA A 163 -11.21 -14.83 -8.30
C ALA A 163 -9.71 -14.53 -8.45
N ILE A 164 -9.22 -13.39 -7.96
CA ILE A 164 -7.80 -13.05 -7.97
C ILE A 164 -6.99 -14.06 -7.13
N ALA A 165 -7.43 -14.36 -5.91
CA ALA A 165 -6.73 -15.31 -5.05
C ALA A 165 -6.64 -16.71 -5.68
N ASP A 166 -7.70 -17.18 -6.33
CA ASP A 166 -7.74 -18.48 -7.01
C ASP A 166 -6.82 -18.52 -8.24
N LEU A 167 -6.82 -17.47 -9.07
CA LEU A 167 -5.90 -17.34 -10.21
C LEU A 167 -4.43 -17.36 -9.75
N VAL A 168 -4.12 -16.63 -8.68
CA VAL A 168 -2.75 -16.59 -8.14
C VAL A 168 -2.36 -17.94 -7.55
N TRP A 169 -3.24 -18.58 -6.79
CA TRP A 169 -2.99 -19.90 -6.22
C TRP A 169 -2.63 -20.91 -7.31
N HIS A 170 -3.39 -20.99 -8.40
CA HIS A 170 -3.07 -21.87 -9.53
C HIS A 170 -1.73 -21.54 -10.22
N ALA A 171 -1.31 -20.27 -10.20
CA ALA A 171 -0.07 -19.83 -10.82
C ALA A 171 1.19 -20.19 -9.99
N ILE A 172 1.07 -20.36 -8.67
CA ILE A 172 2.23 -20.47 -7.77
C ILE A 172 2.21 -21.71 -6.86
N ALA A 173 1.07 -22.36 -6.68
CA ALA A 173 0.97 -23.55 -5.84
C ALA A 173 1.73 -24.73 -6.45
N LYS A 174 2.32 -25.54 -5.58
CA LYS A 174 2.88 -26.83 -5.94
C LYS A 174 1.75 -27.77 -6.35
N ARG A 175 1.86 -28.36 -7.54
CA ARG A 175 0.92 -29.37 -8.05
C ARG A 175 1.10 -30.71 -7.36
#